data_AF-A0A7Z9BUJ5-F1
#
_entry.id   AF-A0A7Z9BUJ5-F1
#
_cell.length_a   1.000
_cell.length_b   1.000
_cell.length_c   1.000
_cell.angle_alpha   90.00
_cell.angle_beta   90.00
_cell.angle_gamma   90.00
#
_symmetry.space_group_name_H-M   'P 1'
#
loop_
_entity.id
_entity.type
_entity.pdbx_description
1 polymer ?
#
loop_
_entity_poly.entity_id
_entity_poly.type
_entity_poly.pdbx_seq_one_letter_code
_entity_poly.pdbx_strand_id
1 'polypeptide(L)' 'MGADRIKDNGIGMISDMSNKIYPRFFTTKPIGYGTGLGLAISHQIVKTHQGYLYCTSKDSVLNVPSQPLVNNYSKTQT' A
#
# COMPACT_ATOMS: atom_id res chain seq x y z
N MET A 1 20.95 -14.10 15.07
CA MET A 1 19.67 -14.21 14.36
C MET A 1 19.80 -13.44 13.06
N GLY A 2 19.63 -14.10 11.92
CA GLY A 2 19.63 -13.44 10.61
C GLY A 2 18.30 -12.76 10.35
N ALA A 3 18.30 -11.73 9.51
CA ALA A 3 17.09 -11.09 9.01
C ALA A 3 17.17 -11.05 7.50
N ASP A 4 16.19 -11.66 6.84
CA ASP A 4 16.06 -11.61 5.39
C ASP A 4 15.41 -10.29 4.98
N ARG A 5 15.96 -9.66 3.93
CA ARG A 5 15.46 -8.38 3.40
C ARG A 5 15.11 -8.55 1.93
N ILE A 6 13.90 -8.13 1.59
CA ILE A 6 13.42 -8.06 0.22
C ILE A 6 13.25 -6.57 -0.12
N LYS A 7 13.76 -6.17 -1.28
CA LYS A 7 13.65 -4.80 -1.81
C LYS A 7 13.01 -4.84 -3.19
N ASP A 8 12.06 -3.94 -3.42
CA ASP A 8 11.54 -3.63 -4.74
C ASP A 8 12.10 -2.28 -5.26
N ASN A 9 11.88 -2.02 -6.55
CA ASN A 9 12.30 -0.79 -7.23
C ASN A 9 11.14 0.18 -7.48
N GLY A 10 10.01 0.00 -6.77
CA GLY A 10 8.84 0.86 -6.90
C GLY A 10 9.01 2.24 -6.28
N ILE A 11 8.01 3.09 -6.44
CA ILE A 11 7.96 4.46 -5.90
C ILE A 11 7.79 4.52 -4.38
N GLY A 12 7.59 3.37 -3.73
CA GLY A 12 7.39 3.24 -2.29
C GLY A 12 5.93 3.41 -1.84
N MET A 13 5.76 3.94 -0.62
CA MET A 13 4.46 4.25 -0.01
C MET A 13 4.54 5.52 0.82
N ILE A 14 3.40 6.19 1.03
CA ILE A 14 3.29 7.31 1.98
C ILE A 14 3.60 6.81 3.39
N SER A 15 4.35 7.59 4.18
CA SER A 15 4.85 7.23 5.53
C SER A 15 3.80 6.55 6.43
N ASP A 16 2.57 7.07 6.45
CA ASP A 16 1.46 6.58 7.28
C ASP A 16 0.82 5.26 6.81
N MET A 17 1.17 4.76 5.62
CA MET A 17 0.60 3.55 5.05
C MET A 17 1.29 2.26 5.52
N SER A 18 2.56 2.35 5.93
CA SER A 18 3.37 1.17 6.31
C SER A 18 2.71 0.27 7.37
N ASN A 19 1.96 0.86 8.31
CA ASN A 19 1.24 0.13 9.36
C ASN A 19 -0.15 -0.36 8.94
N LYS A 20 -0.65 0.10 7.77
CA LYS A 20 -2.02 -0.14 7.29
C LYS A 20 -2.11 -1.22 6.21
N ILE A 21 -0.99 -1.79 5.76
CA ILE A 21 -0.94 -2.72 4.62
C ILE A 21 -1.26 -4.20 4.96
N TYR A 22 -1.31 -4.55 6.25
CA TYR A 22 -1.50 -5.93 6.72
C TYR A 22 -2.95 -6.48 6.73
N PRO A 23 -4.02 -5.66 6.79
CA PRO A 23 -5.39 -6.17 6.71
C PRO A 23 -5.68 -6.91 5.40
N ARG A 24 -6.58 -7.88 5.46
CA ARG A 24 -7.09 -8.56 4.25
C ARG A 24 -7.77 -7.57 3.32
N PHE A 25 -7.64 -7.80 2.03
CA PHE A 25 -8.23 -7.00 0.95
C PHE A 25 -7.70 -5.57 0.86
N PHE A 26 -6.68 -5.19 1.64
CA PHE A 26 -6.01 -3.92 1.45
C PHE A 26 -5.30 -3.90 0.09
N THR A 27 -5.59 -2.88 -0.71
CA THR A 27 -4.93 -2.63 -1.99
C THR A 27 -5.00 -1.15 -2.34
N THR A 28 -3.93 -0.62 -2.94
CA THR A 28 -3.93 0.69 -3.59
C THR A 28 -4.19 0.57 -5.10
N LYS A 29 -4.30 -0.65 -5.62
CA LYS A 29 -4.59 -0.90 -7.03
C LYS A 29 -6.08 -0.64 -7.32
N PRO A 30 -6.41 -0.25 -8.57
CA PRO A 30 -7.80 -0.09 -8.99
C PRO A 30 -8.63 -1.37 -8.81
N ILE A 31 -9.95 -1.22 -8.81
CA ILE A 31 -10.90 -2.33 -8.74
C ILE A 31 -10.62 -3.33 -9.88
N GLY A 32 -10.67 -4.62 -9.54
CA GLY A 32 -10.36 -5.72 -10.47
C GLY A 32 -8.89 -6.12 -10.52
N TYR A 33 -7.98 -5.38 -9.86
CA TYR A 33 -6.55 -5.68 -9.88
C TYR A 33 -6.05 -6.24 -8.55
N GLY A 34 -5.98 -7.57 -8.49
CA GLY A 34 -5.49 -8.31 -7.32
C GLY A 34 -6.50 -8.33 -6.17
N THR A 35 -6.28 -9.25 -5.23
CA THR A 35 -7.20 -9.51 -4.12
C THR A 35 -6.81 -8.82 -2.82
N GLY A 36 -5.60 -8.26 -2.73
CA GLY A 36 -5.09 -7.70 -1.47
C GLY A 36 -4.90 -8.74 -0.36
N LEU A 37 -4.72 -10.03 -0.69
CA LEU A 37 -4.58 -11.11 0.29
C LEU A 37 -3.14 -11.52 0.60
N GLY A 38 -2.21 -11.29 -0.33
CA GLY A 38 -0.84 -11.81 -0.22
C GLY A 38 -0.14 -11.41 1.08
N LEU A 39 -0.06 -10.10 1.35
CA LEU A 39 0.64 -9.59 2.52
C LEU A 39 -0.06 -9.97 3.84
N ALA A 40 -1.39 -10.02 3.86
CA ALA A 40 -2.15 -10.46 5.02
C ALA A 40 -1.85 -11.93 5.37
N ILE A 41 -1.73 -12.79 4.36
CA ILE A 41 -1.36 -14.21 4.54
C ILE A 41 0.09 -14.31 5.02
N SER A 42 1.03 -13.62 4.38
CA SER A 42 2.45 -13.64 4.80
C SER A 42 2.62 -13.17 6.25
N HIS A 43 1.97 -12.08 6.64
CA HIS A 43 2.01 -11.57 8.01
C HIS A 43 1.45 -12.60 9.01
N GLN A 44 0.35 -13.27 8.67
CA GLN A 44 -0.22 -14.33 9.51
C GLN A 44 0.72 -15.53 9.64
N ILE A 45 1.32 -16.02 8.54
CA ILE A 45 2.26 -17.15 8.56
C ILE A 45 3.45 -16.80 9.46
N VAL A 46 4.10 -15.67 9.22
CA VAL A 46 5.27 -15.24 10.01
C VAL A 46 4.92 -15.14 11.50
N LYS A 47 3.77 -14.55 11.84
CA LYS A 47 3.31 -14.44 13.22
C LYS A 47 3.02 -15.81 13.86
N THR A 48 2.38 -16.73 13.13
CA THR A 48 2.12 -18.10 13.60
C THR A 48 3.42 -18.86 13.92
N HIS A 49 4.49 -18.57 13.19
CA HIS A 49 5.82 -19.13 13.43
C HIS A 49 6.69 -18.26 14.36
N GLN A 50 6.08 -17.39 15.18
CA GLN A 50 6.77 -16.55 16.17
C GLN A 50 7.82 -15.58 15.58
N GLY A 51 7.72 -15.29 14.28
CA GLY A 51 8.55 -14.32 13.59
C GLY A 51 7.92 -12.94 13.55
N TYR A 52 8.67 -11.99 12.96
CA TYR A 52 8.22 -10.63 12.75
C TYR A 52 8.38 -10.23 11.28
N LEU A 53 7.38 -9.55 10.73
CA LEU A 53 7.40 -9.01 9.37
C LEU A 53 7.22 -7.50 9.45
N TYR A 54 8.22 -6.77 8.97
CA TYR A 54 8.24 -5.31 8.97
C TYR A 54 8.35 -4.78 7.54
N CYS A 55 7.67 -3.66 7.29
CA CYS A 55 7.76 -2.94 6.04
C CYS A 55 8.30 -1.54 6.29
N THR A 56 9.33 -1.19 5.53
CA THR A 56 9.87 0.17 5.46
C THR A 56 9.79 0.61 4.02
N SER A 57 9.30 1.82 3.77
CA SER A 57 9.23 2.38 2.43
C SER A 57 9.76 3.80 2.38
N LYS A 58 10.28 4.22 1.22
CA LYS A 58 10.59 5.61 0.97
C LYS A 58 9.29 6.33 0.58
N ASP A 59 9.12 7.55 1.07
CA ASP A 59 7.92 8.33 0.81
C ASP A 59 7.70 8.50 -0.70
N SER A 60 6.52 8.08 -1.17
CA SER A 60 6.09 8.25 -2.55
C SER A 60 5.65 9.67 -2.83
N VAL A 61 6.44 10.68 -2.45
CA VAL A 61 6.14 12.07 -2.85
C VAL A 61 6.17 12.09 -4.37
N LEU A 62 5.00 11.91 -4.95
CA LEU A 62 4.72 12.27 -6.30
C LEU A 62 5.07 13.75 -6.32
N ASN A 63 6.13 14.09 -7.03
CA ASN A 63 6.48 15.45 -7.38
C ASN A 63 5.41 15.96 -8.35
N VAL A 64 4.14 15.98 -7.94
CA VAL A 64 3.02 16.52 -8.72
C VAL A 64 3.16 18.03 -8.61
N PRO A 65 3.57 18.74 -9.67
CA PRO A 65 3.38 20.18 -9.68
C PRO A 65 1.87 20.41 -9.57
N SER A 66 1.47 21.23 -8.59
CA SER A 66 0.10 21.60 -8.27
C SER A 66 -0.70 21.95 -9.53
N GLN A 67 -1.37 20.97 -10.13
CA GLN A 67 -2.38 21.22 -11.15
C GLN A 67 -3.67 21.55 -10.38
N PRO A 68 -4.27 22.73 -10.57
CA PRO A 68 -5.47 23.10 -9.84
C PRO A 68 -6.59 22.12 -10.15
N LEU A 69 -7.27 21.64 -9.11
CA LEU A 69 -8.44 20.78 -9.21
C LEU A 69 -9.55 21.54 -9.95
N VAL A 70 -9.74 21.25 -11.24
CA VAL A 70 -10.96 21.63 -11.96
C VAL A 70 -12.07 20.68 -11.53
N ASN A 71 -12.95 21.17 -10.64
CA ASN A 71 -14.16 20.49 -10.18
C ASN A 71 -15.18 20.35 -11.34
N ASN A 72 -15.27 19.15 -11.94
CA ASN A 72 -16.30 18.84 -12.95
C ASN A 72 -17.30 17.77 -12.48
N TYR A 73 -17.66 17.75 -11.19
CA TYR A 73 -18.83 17.00 -10.70
C TYR A 73 -19.90 17.96 -10.21
N SER A 74 -20.62 18.57 -11.15
CA SER A 74 -21.98 19.11 -10.95
C SER A 74 -22.58 19.51 -12.30
N LYS A 75 -23.31 18.58 -12.93
CA LYS A 75 -24.56 18.82 -13.70
C LYS A 75 -24.95 17.57 -14.50
N THR A 76 -25.94 16.85 -14.00
CA THR A 76 -27.10 16.33 -14.77
C THR A 76 -28.03 15.59 -13.80
N GLN A 77 -28.83 16.38 -13.09
CA GLN A 77 -30.13 15.93 -12.59
C GLN A 77 -31.09 17.10 -12.73
N THR A 78 -31.74 17.20 -13.89
CA THR A 78 -33.20 17.33 -14.12
C THR A 78 -33.37 17.47 -15.64
#